data_AF-A0A2I4EUT1-F1
#
_entry.id   AF-A0A2I4EUT1-F1
#
_cell.length_a   1.000
_cell.length_b   1.000
_cell.length_c   1.000
_cell.angle_alpha   90.00
_cell.angle_beta   90.00
_cell.angle_gamma   90.00
#
_symmetry.space_group_name_H-M   'P 1'
#
loop_
_entity.id
_entity.type
_entity.pdbx_description
1 polymer ?
#
loop_
_entity_poly.entity_id
_entity_poly.type
_entity_poly.pdbx_seq_one_letter_code
_entity_poly.pdbx_strand_id
1 'polypeptide(L)'
;MTLQAQASSSSFAVGIPSFTSPLGGSRHRLVVRAKVEPSDKSVEIMRKFSEQYARKSGTYFCVDKGVTSVVIKGLADHKDSLGAPLCPCRHYDDKPAEAGQGFWNCPCVPMRERKECHCMLFLTPDNDFAGKEQTISLEEIRESTANM
;
A
#
# COMPACT_ATOMS: atom_id res chain seq x y z
N MET A 1 -4.12 -58.81 50.48
CA MET A 1 -3.18 -59.86 50.07
C MET A 1 -2.25 -59.27 49.00
N THR A 2 -0.99 -59.08 49.39
CA THR A 2 0.26 -59.05 48.57
C THR A 2 0.32 -58.16 47.32
N LEU A 3 1.02 -57.01 47.31
CA LEU A 3 2.49 -56.82 47.15
C LEU A 3 3.09 -57.57 45.94
N GLN A 4 3.55 -56.84 44.93
CA GLN A 4 4.99 -56.67 44.66
C GLN A 4 5.27 -55.66 43.54
N ALA A 5 6.20 -54.75 43.85
CA ALA A 5 6.90 -53.87 42.93
C ALA A 5 8.03 -54.64 42.23
N GLN A 6 8.37 -54.24 41.00
CA GLN A 6 9.69 -54.51 40.43
C GLN A 6 10.22 -53.23 39.76
N ALA A 7 11.30 -52.74 40.35
CA ALA A 7 12.16 -51.71 39.80
C ALA A 7 13.13 -52.36 38.81
N SER A 8 13.28 -51.76 37.64
CA SER A 8 14.39 -52.05 36.71
C SER A 8 15.17 -50.77 36.51
N SER A 9 16.31 -50.71 37.20
CA SER A 9 17.38 -49.74 37.02
C SER A 9 18.11 -50.01 35.71
N SER A 10 18.15 -49.03 34.82
CA SER A 10 19.16 -48.98 33.77
C SER A 10 19.66 -47.55 33.62
N SER A 11 20.87 -47.33 34.11
CA SER A 11 21.65 -46.13 33.93
C SER A 11 22.03 -46.00 32.46
N PHE A 12 21.52 -44.98 31.77
CA PHE A 12 22.06 -44.55 30.49
C PHE A 12 22.37 -43.05 30.54
N ALA A 13 23.60 -42.76 30.16
CA ALA A 13 24.25 -41.48 30.30
C ALA A 13 23.50 -40.34 29.59
N VAL A 14 23.44 -39.19 30.26
CA VAL A 14 23.03 -37.91 29.69
C VAL A 14 24.06 -37.51 28.64
N GLY A 15 23.77 -37.79 27.38
CA GLY A 15 24.49 -37.21 26.24
C GLY A 15 23.93 -35.82 25.95
N ILE A 16 24.64 -34.78 26.33
CA ILE A 16 24.36 -33.40 25.91
C ILE A 16 24.71 -33.31 24.42
N PRO A 17 23.76 -33.00 23.51
CA PRO A 17 24.13 -32.62 22.16
C PRO A 17 24.67 -31.19 22.21
N SER A 18 25.97 -31.07 21.92
CA SER A 18 26.66 -29.81 21.74
C SER A 18 25.94 -28.95 20.70
N PHE A 19 25.36 -27.84 21.18
CA PHE A 19 24.79 -26.79 20.35
C PHE A 19 25.91 -26.11 19.55
N THR A 20 26.05 -26.46 18.28
CA THR A 20 26.71 -25.59 17.30
C THR A 20 25.64 -25.00 16.39
N SER A 21 25.03 -23.91 16.84
CA SER A 21 24.25 -23.05 15.96
C SER A 21 25.21 -22.44 14.94
N PRO A 22 25.00 -22.60 13.62
CA PRO A 22 25.69 -21.75 12.68
C PRO A 22 25.17 -20.34 12.92
N LEU A 23 26.05 -19.40 13.23
CA LEU A 23 25.82 -17.98 13.03
C LEU A 23 25.58 -17.77 11.53
N GLY A 24 24.36 -18.07 11.09
CA GLY A 24 23.83 -17.69 9.79
C GLY A 24 23.64 -16.18 9.84
N GLY A 25 24.72 -15.46 9.56
CA GLY A 25 24.68 -14.02 9.35
C GLY A 25 23.62 -13.74 8.30
N SER A 26 22.47 -13.25 8.76
CA SER A 26 21.38 -12.80 7.91
C SER A 26 21.91 -11.63 7.10
N ARG A 27 22.46 -11.95 5.93
CA ARG A 27 22.62 -10.98 4.85
C ARG A 27 21.20 -10.70 4.39
N HIS A 28 20.50 -9.83 5.12
CA HIS A 28 19.43 -9.03 4.54
C HIS A 28 20.10 -8.25 3.41
N ARG A 29 20.14 -8.89 2.23
CA ARG A 29 20.46 -8.23 0.98
C ARG A 29 19.40 -7.17 0.86
N LEU A 30 19.76 -5.95 1.22
CA LEU A 30 18.94 -4.77 0.99
C LEU A 30 18.88 -4.63 -0.53
N VAL A 31 17.91 -5.31 -1.14
CA VAL A 31 17.60 -5.11 -2.55
C VAL A 31 17.00 -3.72 -2.60
N VAL A 32 17.84 -2.74 -2.92
CA VAL A 32 17.37 -1.43 -3.34
C VAL A 32 16.52 -1.68 -4.58
N ARG A 33 15.21 -1.82 -4.36
CA ARG A 33 14.24 -1.93 -5.45
C ARG A 33 14.26 -0.58 -6.11
N ALA A 34 14.89 -0.49 -7.28
CA ALA A 34 14.83 0.68 -8.13
C ALA A 34 13.35 1.12 -8.21
N LYS A 35 13.09 2.42 -8.08
CA LYS A 35 11.75 3.01 -8.19
C LYS A 35 11.19 2.60 -9.55
N VAL A 36 10.36 1.57 -9.57
CA VAL A 36 9.70 1.09 -10.80
C VAL A 36 8.58 2.08 -11.05
N GLU A 37 8.70 2.82 -12.14
CA GLU A 37 7.63 3.68 -12.64
C GLU A 37 6.38 2.84 -12.95
N PRO A 38 5.17 3.34 -12.67
CA PRO A 38 3.96 2.60 -12.94
C PRO A 38 3.80 2.44 -14.44
N SER A 39 3.12 1.37 -14.86
CA SER A 39 2.80 1.21 -16.27
C SER A 39 1.85 2.32 -16.75
N ASP A 40 2.07 2.83 -17.96
CA ASP A 40 1.18 3.80 -18.63
C ASP A 40 -0.29 3.33 -18.63
N LYS A 41 -0.49 2.02 -18.75
CA LYS A 41 -1.81 1.39 -18.66
C LYS A 41 -2.46 1.62 -17.30
N SER A 42 -1.74 1.42 -16.20
CA SER A 42 -2.27 1.62 -14.86
C SER A 42 -2.48 3.08 -14.52
N VAL A 43 -1.60 3.97 -15.00
CA VAL A 43 -1.81 5.42 -14.90
C VAL A 43 -3.10 5.82 -15.61
N GLU A 44 -3.33 5.36 -16.84
CA GLU A 44 -4.56 5.66 -17.59
C GLU A 44 -5.82 5.10 -16.91
N ILE A 45 -5.75 3.89 -16.34
CA ILE A 45 -6.85 3.31 -15.56
C ILE A 45 -7.15 4.19 -14.34
N MET A 46 -6.13 4.60 -13.59
CA MET A 46 -6.33 5.42 -12.39
C MET A 46 -6.75 6.85 -12.71
N ARG A 47 -6.33 7.41 -13.85
CA ARG A 47 -6.80 8.70 -14.37
C ARG A 47 -8.30 8.64 -14.65
N LYS A 48 -8.74 7.70 -15.49
CA LYS A 48 -10.16 7.51 -15.83
C LYS A 48 -11.03 7.26 -14.61
N PHE A 49 -10.54 6.43 -13.68
CA PHE A 49 -11.19 6.19 -12.39
C PHE A 49 -11.37 7.50 -11.62
N SER A 50 -10.32 8.32 -11.52
CA SER A 50 -10.35 9.56 -10.76
C SER A 50 -11.35 10.56 -11.35
N GLU A 51 -11.35 10.74 -12.67
CA GLU A 51 -12.32 11.63 -13.34
C GLU A 51 -13.76 11.16 -13.16
N GLN A 52 -13.99 9.85 -13.34
CA GLN A 52 -15.33 9.27 -13.18
C GLN A 52 -15.81 9.39 -11.74
N TYR A 53 -14.92 9.14 -10.77
CA TYR A 53 -15.27 9.22 -9.36
C TYR A 53 -15.53 10.66 -8.94
N ALA A 54 -14.69 11.62 -9.35
CA ALA A 54 -14.88 13.04 -9.09
C ALA A 54 -16.25 13.54 -9.56
N ARG A 55 -16.66 13.19 -10.80
CA ARG A 55 -18.00 13.47 -11.33
C ARG A 55 -19.11 12.83 -10.50
N LYS A 56 -18.92 11.58 -10.07
CA LYS A 56 -19.92 10.82 -9.29
C LYS A 56 -20.10 11.36 -7.87
N SER A 57 -19.01 11.75 -7.20
CA SER A 57 -19.05 12.26 -5.82
C SER A 57 -19.33 13.76 -5.72
N GLY A 58 -19.33 14.48 -6.85
CA GLY A 58 -19.45 15.94 -6.86
C GLY A 58 -18.24 16.62 -6.22
N THR A 59 -17.06 16.05 -6.41
CA THR A 59 -15.78 16.58 -5.91
C THR A 59 -14.91 17.04 -7.05
N TYR A 60 -13.92 17.86 -6.76
CA TYR A 60 -13.04 18.49 -7.72
C TYR A 60 -11.58 18.14 -7.42
N PHE A 61 -10.73 18.25 -8.44
CA PHE A 61 -9.29 18.10 -8.26
C PHE A 61 -8.70 19.34 -7.57
N CYS A 62 -7.50 19.17 -7.00
CA CYS A 62 -6.73 20.28 -6.46
C CYS A 62 -6.48 21.34 -7.54
N VAL A 63 -6.43 22.62 -7.14
CA VAL A 63 -5.97 23.73 -8.01
C VAL A 63 -4.58 23.48 -8.57
N ASP A 64 -3.72 22.79 -7.80
CA ASP A 64 -2.43 22.30 -8.25
C ASP A 64 -2.56 20.89 -8.87
N LYS A 65 -2.39 20.83 -10.18
CA LYS A 65 -2.42 19.58 -10.95
C LYS A 65 -1.23 18.67 -10.68
N GLY A 66 -0.14 19.19 -10.14
CA GLY A 66 1.00 18.40 -9.67
C GLY A 66 0.59 17.43 -8.58
N VAL A 67 -0.17 17.91 -7.59
CA VAL A 67 -0.72 17.07 -6.50
C VAL A 67 -1.60 15.96 -7.06
N THR A 68 -2.52 16.30 -7.96
CA THR A 68 -3.42 15.33 -8.60
C THR A 68 -2.62 14.25 -9.34
N SER A 69 -1.61 14.66 -10.12
CA SER A 69 -0.76 13.78 -10.91
C SER A 69 0.06 12.82 -10.05
N VAL A 70 0.70 13.32 -8.99
CA VAL A 70 1.50 12.51 -8.03
C VAL A 70 0.63 11.44 -7.38
N VAL A 71 -0.59 11.79 -6.96
CA VAL A 71 -1.49 10.85 -6.29
C VAL A 71 -1.98 9.79 -7.27
N ILE A 72 -2.36 10.15 -8.49
CA ILE A 72 -2.79 9.19 -9.52
C ILE A 72 -1.64 8.20 -9.83
N LYS A 73 -0.41 8.70 -9.95
CA LYS A 73 0.78 7.88 -10.16
C LYS A 73 1.02 6.91 -9.00
N GLY A 74 0.98 7.39 -7.76
CA GLY A 74 1.14 6.53 -6.57
C GLY A 74 0.02 5.49 -6.42
N LEU A 75 -1.21 5.82 -6.80
CA LEU A 75 -2.31 4.85 -6.87
C LEU A 75 -2.06 3.78 -7.94
N ALA A 76 -1.53 4.17 -9.10
CA ALA A 76 -1.16 3.25 -10.17
C ALA A 76 -0.01 2.33 -9.75
N ASP A 77 1.00 2.86 -9.05
CA ASP A 77 2.12 2.07 -8.49
C ASP A 77 1.64 0.98 -7.53
N HIS A 78 0.74 1.35 -6.61
CA HIS A 78 0.15 0.38 -5.69
C HIS A 78 -0.75 -0.63 -6.41
N LYS A 79 -1.46 -0.21 -7.45
CA LYS A 79 -2.23 -1.12 -8.30
C LYS A 79 -1.33 -2.16 -8.98
N ASP A 80 -0.18 -1.75 -9.53
CA ASP A 80 0.76 -2.65 -10.21
C ASP A 80 1.50 -3.56 -9.23
N SER A 81 1.84 -3.07 -8.03
CA SER A 81 2.63 -3.82 -7.04
C SER A 81 1.81 -4.67 -6.08
N LEU A 82 0.61 -4.24 -5.68
CA LEU A 82 -0.24 -4.88 -4.69
C LEU A 82 -1.53 -5.46 -5.30
N GLY A 83 -1.84 -5.14 -6.56
CA GLY A 83 -3.10 -5.51 -7.22
C GLY A 83 -4.29 -4.58 -6.89
N ALA A 84 -4.14 -3.70 -5.89
CA ALA A 84 -5.17 -2.76 -5.44
C ALA A 84 -4.61 -1.33 -5.30
N PRO A 85 -5.41 -0.29 -5.60
CA PRO A 85 -4.97 1.10 -5.53
C PRO A 85 -4.96 1.61 -4.08
N LEU A 86 -4.04 1.11 -3.27
CA LEU A 86 -3.87 1.50 -1.87
C LEU A 86 -3.51 3.00 -1.78
N CYS A 87 -4.10 3.74 -0.84
CA CYS A 87 -3.89 5.19 -0.71
C CYS A 87 -2.38 5.53 -0.53
N PRO A 88 -1.76 6.35 -1.41
CA PRO A 88 -0.31 6.57 -1.41
C PRO A 88 0.15 7.59 -0.34
N CYS A 89 -0.75 8.40 0.20
CA CYS A 89 -0.43 9.46 1.16
C CYS A 89 -0.44 8.97 2.61
N ARG A 90 -0.27 7.67 2.84
CA ARG A 90 -0.21 7.06 4.17
C ARG A 90 0.99 6.13 4.28
N HIS A 91 1.52 6.03 5.48
CA HIS A 91 2.46 4.99 5.85
C HIS A 91 1.70 3.74 6.31
N TYR A 92 2.23 2.56 5.96
CA TYR A 92 1.70 1.26 6.34
C TYR A 92 2.86 0.35 6.73
N ASP A 93 2.68 -0.42 7.81
CA ASP A 93 3.65 -1.43 8.22
C ASP A 93 3.65 -2.64 7.27
N ASP A 94 2.45 -3.11 6.90
CA ASP A 94 2.24 -4.20 5.94
C ASP A 94 1.27 -3.78 4.83
N LYS A 95 1.82 -3.30 3.71
CA LYS A 95 1.04 -2.87 2.54
C LYS A 95 0.18 -4.00 1.94
N PRO A 96 0.69 -5.22 1.72
CA PRO A 96 -0.14 -6.35 1.26
C PRO A 96 -1.34 -6.65 2.16
N ALA A 97 -1.17 -6.67 3.48
CA ALA A 97 -2.26 -6.94 4.42
C ALA A 97 -3.36 -5.86 4.33
N GLU A 98 -2.97 -4.59 4.28
CA GLU A 98 -3.91 -3.46 4.16
C GLU A 98 -4.63 -3.44 2.81
N ALA A 99 -3.92 -3.76 1.73
CA ALA A 99 -4.52 -3.92 0.40
C ALA A 99 -5.55 -5.06 0.37
N GLY A 100 -5.32 -6.14 1.11
CA GLY A 100 -6.26 -7.25 1.27
C GLY A 100 -7.49 -6.89 2.11
N GLN A 101 -7.32 -6.11 3.18
CA GLN A 101 -8.43 -5.63 4.01
C GLN A 101 -9.30 -4.60 3.27
N GLY A 102 -8.68 -3.73 2.49
CA GLY A 102 -9.35 -2.80 1.58
C GLY A 102 -9.95 -1.55 2.22
N PHE A 103 -9.70 -1.30 3.52
CA PHE A 103 -10.13 -0.06 4.18
C PHE A 103 -9.54 1.19 3.49
N TRP A 104 -8.26 1.12 3.12
CA TRP A 104 -7.50 2.19 2.47
C TRP A 104 -7.38 2.06 0.95
N ASN A 105 -8.03 1.06 0.34
CA ASN A 105 -8.09 0.97 -1.12
C ASN A 105 -8.95 2.10 -1.68
N CYS A 106 -8.42 2.83 -2.65
CA CYS A 106 -9.10 3.98 -3.24
C CYS A 106 -10.36 3.53 -4.03
N PRO A 107 -11.55 4.10 -3.76
CA PRO A 107 -11.83 5.16 -2.79
C PRO A 107 -11.96 4.61 -1.36
N CYS A 108 -11.13 5.13 -0.44
CA CYS A 108 -11.04 4.64 0.93
C CYS A 108 -12.33 4.90 1.73
N VAL A 109 -12.47 4.25 2.89
CA VAL A 109 -13.65 4.39 3.75
C VAL A 109 -13.99 5.86 4.10
N PRO A 110 -13.05 6.71 4.56
CA PRO A 110 -13.33 8.13 4.83
C PRO A 110 -13.87 8.89 3.61
N MET A 111 -13.32 8.61 2.42
CA MET A 111 -13.80 9.24 1.19
C MET A 111 -15.23 8.81 0.85
N ARG A 112 -15.54 7.51 1.01
CA ARG A 112 -16.87 6.97 0.69
C ARG A 112 -17.96 7.45 1.65
N GLU A 113 -17.65 7.52 2.94
CA GLU A 113 -18.63 7.86 3.98
C GLU A 113 -18.80 9.37 4.17
N ARG A 114 -17.70 10.13 4.08
CA ARG A 114 -17.66 11.54 4.53
C ARG A 114 -17.09 12.51 3.48
N LYS A 115 -16.65 12.00 2.33
CA LYS A 115 -15.92 12.77 1.29
C LYS A 115 -14.62 13.39 1.79
N GLU A 116 -13.97 12.74 2.76
CA GLU A 116 -12.68 13.18 3.28
C GLU A 116 -11.54 12.48 2.52
N CYS A 117 -10.79 13.24 1.72
CA CYS A 117 -9.64 12.74 0.96
C CYS A 117 -8.34 13.39 1.43
N HIS A 118 -7.58 12.68 2.28
CA HIS A 118 -6.28 13.17 2.77
C HIS A 118 -5.28 13.48 1.65
N CYS A 119 -5.36 12.74 0.53
CA CYS A 119 -4.49 12.96 -0.62
C CYS A 119 -4.81 14.21 -1.44
N MET A 120 -5.88 14.95 -1.13
CA MET A 120 -6.34 16.09 -1.91
C MET A 120 -6.69 15.76 -3.38
N LEU A 121 -6.99 14.50 -3.67
CA LEU A 121 -7.45 14.06 -4.99
C LEU A 121 -8.94 14.34 -5.19
N PHE A 122 -9.75 14.21 -4.15
CA PHE A 122 -11.19 14.47 -4.21
C PHE A 122 -11.54 15.52 -3.16
N LEU A 123 -11.63 16.77 -3.59
CA LEU A 123 -11.93 17.91 -2.73
C LEU A 123 -13.38 18.33 -2.90
N THR A 124 -14.05 18.65 -1.81
CA THR A 124 -15.38 19.26 -1.86
C THR A 124 -15.27 20.71 -2.36
N PRO A 125 -16.33 21.28 -2.99
CA PRO A 125 -16.25 22.61 -3.60
C PRO A 125 -16.02 23.74 -2.59
N ASP A 126 -16.23 23.49 -1.30
CA ASP A 126 -15.96 24.41 -0.18
C ASP A 126 -14.51 24.35 0.31
N ASN A 127 -13.69 23.43 -0.18
CA ASN A 127 -12.28 23.36 0.19
C ASN A 127 -11.46 24.46 -0.50
N ASP A 128 -10.61 25.16 0.24
CA ASP A 128 -9.80 26.27 -0.28
C ASP A 128 -8.86 25.89 -1.43
N PHE A 129 -8.47 24.61 -1.52
CA PHE A 129 -7.60 24.09 -2.57
C PHE A 129 -8.39 23.41 -3.70
N ALA A 130 -9.71 23.38 -3.64
CA ALA A 130 -10.53 22.81 -4.72
C ALA A 130 -10.48 23.70 -5.96
N GLY A 131 -10.03 23.12 -7.08
CA GLY A 131 -10.21 23.71 -8.38
C GLY A 131 -11.65 23.58 -8.88
N LYS A 132 -11.86 23.95 -10.15
CA LYS A 132 -13.17 23.78 -10.82
C LYS A 132 -13.20 22.55 -11.75
N GLU A 133 -12.08 21.88 -11.87
CA GLU A 133 -11.88 20.84 -12.87
C GLU A 133 -12.07 19.44 -12.27
N GLN A 134 -12.70 18.58 -13.07
CA GLN A 134 -12.90 17.15 -12.78
C GLN A 134 -12.25 16.27 -13.87
N THR A 135 -11.37 16.88 -14.66
CA THR A 135 -10.64 16.28 -15.77
C THR A 135 -9.16 16.54 -15.60
N ILE A 136 -8.35 15.59 -16.07
CA ILE A 136 -6.91 15.73 -16.18
C ILE A 136 -6.45 14.86 -17.34
N SER A 137 -5.64 15.42 -18.23
CA SER A 137 -5.13 14.72 -19.40
C SER A 137 -3.95 13.81 -19.03
N LEU A 138 -3.62 12.86 -19.90
CA LEU A 138 -2.43 12.01 -19.69
C LEU A 138 -1.15 12.83 -19.83
N GLU A 139 -1.17 13.84 -20.70
CA GLU A 139 -0.07 14.75 -20.96
C GLU A 139 0.24 15.59 -19.71
N GLU A 140 -0.80 16.14 -19.05
CA GLU A 140 -0.65 16.88 -17.79
C GLU A 140 -0.03 16.02 -16.68
N ILE A 141 -0.43 14.75 -16.58
CA ILE A 141 0.15 13.81 -15.61
C ILE A 141 1.63 13.56 -15.93
N ARG A 142 1.98 13.37 -17.20
CA ARG A 142 3.36 13.12 -17.62
C ARG A 142 4.25 14.35 -17.37
N GLU A 143 3.80 15.54 -17.78
CA GLU A 143 4.55 16.78 -17.60
C GLU A 143 4.79 17.09 -16.12
N SER A 144 3.75 16.94 -15.30
CA SER A 144 3.82 17.18 -13.86
C SER A 144 4.70 16.18 -13.12
N THR A 145 4.95 15.00 -13.70
CA THR A 145 5.68 13.91 -13.06
C THR A 145 7.03 13.61 -13.71
N ALA A 146 7.40 14.32 -14.77
CA ALA A 146 8.61 14.08 -15.56
C ALA A 146 9.92 14.27 -14.77
N ASN A 147 9.92 15.10 -13.73
CA ASN A 147 11.11 15.45 -12.94
C ASN A 147 11.17 14.78 -11.55
N MET A 148 10.40 13.69 -11.33
CA MET A 148 10.29 12.99 -10.03
C MET A 148 10.85 11.57 -10.02
#